data_AF-A0A1X0RKL4-F1
#
_entry.id   AF-A0A1X0RKL4-F1
#
_cell.length_a   1.000
_cell.length_b   1.000
_cell.length_c   1.000
_cell.angle_alpha   90.00
_cell.angle_beta   90.00
_cell.angle_gamma   90.00
#
_symmetry.space_group_name_H-M   'P 1'
#
loop_
_entity.id
_entity.type
_entity.pdbx_description
1 polymer ?
#
loop_
_entity_poly.entity_id
_entity_poly.type
_entity_poly.pdbx_seq_one_letter_code
_entity_poly.pdbx_strand_id
1 'polypeptide(L)'
;MPREKKEIVMPSKKSNIFYENWKVYSRQHKLMFRCNEKKAQWYLKRNLANIIDSEPKAIALNFEAKGSGHREGDYMVQDRLNVCVGCGQNEHLTVHHVVPEMYRHWMPLVIKSKSSRDLLLLCKQCHTKYEADATLLKKQYAKRFDIPLEGKGWVNLPEHRKARKAASALIHAADKIPQERQAVLETIVRDFWKKYYDESVNRETMLKRCSELEDFYKGPDFIEHGQGVIGQLMERHIVEGGLSFWPDLENFIKEWRQHFIDHLKPTHLSELWTVDGDIYTR
;
A
#
# COMPACT_ATOMS: atom_id res chain seq x y z
N MET A 1 1.89 -15.33 30.41
CA MET A 1 3.02 -14.39 30.40
C MET A 1 2.62 -13.17 29.55
N PRO A 2 2.77 -11.94 30.03
CA PRO A 2 2.51 -10.76 29.21
C PRO A 2 3.50 -10.75 28.05
N ARG A 3 3.00 -10.59 26.81
CA ARG A 3 3.85 -10.38 25.64
C ARG A 3 4.64 -9.10 25.87
N GLU A 4 5.94 -9.21 26.07
CA GLU A 4 6.83 -8.06 26.01
C GLU A 4 6.59 -7.34 24.69
N LYS A 5 6.31 -6.03 24.77
CA LYS A 5 6.27 -5.15 23.61
C LYS A 5 7.67 -5.13 23.02
N LYS A 6 7.93 -6.00 22.03
CA LYS A 6 9.11 -5.87 21.19
C LYS A 6 9.05 -4.49 20.55
N GLU A 7 10.01 -3.65 20.91
CA GLU A 7 10.18 -2.34 20.31
C GLU A 7 10.45 -2.56 18.83
N ILE A 8 9.50 -2.13 17.99
CA ILE A 8 9.63 -2.22 16.54
C ILE A 8 10.63 -1.12 16.15
N VAL A 9 11.91 -1.46 16.17
CA VAL A 9 12.96 -0.61 15.60
C VAL A 9 12.78 -0.66 14.08
N MET A 10 12.05 0.33 13.55
CA MET A 10 12.02 0.56 12.12
C MET A 10 13.43 0.98 11.70
N PRO A 11 14.06 0.32 10.70
CA PRO A 11 15.37 0.74 10.22
C PRO A 11 15.24 2.15 9.62
N SER A 12 15.68 3.15 10.37
CA SER A 12 15.94 4.47 9.84
C SER A 12 16.96 4.29 8.72
N LYS A 13 16.66 4.77 7.50
CA LYS A 13 17.73 4.99 6.52
C LYS A 13 18.82 5.81 7.22
N LYS A 14 20.09 5.43 7.04
CA LYS A 14 21.25 6.15 7.60
C LYS A 14 21.33 7.61 7.13
N SER A 15 20.58 8.00 6.10
CA SER A 15 20.49 9.36 5.58
C SER A 15 19.03 9.81 5.54
N ASN A 16 18.77 11.03 6.01
CA ASN A 16 17.49 11.75 5.90
C ASN A 16 17.28 12.37 4.50
N ILE A 17 18.08 11.96 3.50
CA ILE A 17 18.01 12.50 2.14
C ILE A 17 17.14 11.56 1.29
N PHE A 18 15.96 12.05 0.92
CA PHE A 18 14.99 11.39 0.04
C PHE A 18 15.02 11.96 -1.38
N TYR A 19 15.13 13.28 -1.50
CA TYR A 19 15.25 14.01 -2.75
C TYR A 19 16.68 14.47 -2.92
N GLU A 20 17.39 13.87 -3.89
CA GLU A 20 18.74 14.27 -4.29
C GLU A 20 18.73 15.22 -5.50
N ASN A 21 17.55 15.39 -6.11
CA ASN A 21 17.22 16.35 -7.16
C ASN A 21 18.12 16.35 -8.41
N TRP A 22 18.72 15.20 -8.78
CA TRP A 22 19.48 15.10 -10.02
C TRP A 22 18.61 15.49 -11.22
N LYS A 23 19.10 16.39 -12.06
CA LYS A 23 18.42 16.87 -13.27
C LYS A 23 18.76 15.97 -14.44
N VAL A 24 17.73 15.51 -15.15
CA VAL A 24 17.90 14.70 -16.37
C VAL A 24 17.32 15.48 -17.55
N TYR A 25 18.20 15.85 -18.47
CA TYR A 25 17.87 16.60 -19.67
C TYR A 25 17.72 15.67 -20.88
N SER A 26 16.89 16.09 -21.85
CA SER A 26 16.84 15.46 -23.17
C SER A 26 18.10 15.79 -23.97
N ARG A 27 18.22 15.18 -25.15
CA ARG A 27 19.28 15.49 -26.11
C ARG A 27 19.20 16.94 -26.62
N GLN A 28 18.01 17.54 -26.64
CA GLN A 28 17.81 18.97 -26.98
C GLN A 28 17.87 19.90 -25.75
N HIS A 29 18.50 19.48 -24.65
CA HIS A 29 18.66 20.27 -23.43
C HIS A 29 17.34 20.69 -22.74
N LYS A 30 16.23 19.98 -22.97
CA LYS A 30 14.99 20.16 -22.21
C LYS A 30 15.06 19.40 -20.89
N LEU A 31 14.73 20.01 -19.76
CA LEU A 31 14.62 19.30 -18.48
C LEU A 31 13.43 18.32 -18.51
N MET A 32 13.73 17.03 -18.44
CA MET A 32 12.74 15.96 -18.61
C MET A 32 12.10 15.56 -17.28
N PHE A 33 12.93 15.31 -16.27
CA PHE A 33 12.52 14.87 -14.94
C PHE A 33 13.67 15.01 -13.95
N ARG A 34 13.36 14.82 -12.67
CA ARG A 34 14.35 14.70 -11.60
C ARG A 34 14.43 13.29 -11.05
N CYS A 35 15.60 12.91 -10.57
CA CYS A 35 15.81 11.58 -10.01
C CYS A 35 16.77 11.57 -8.81
N ASN A 36 16.94 10.38 -8.24
CA ASN A 36 17.96 10.13 -7.23
C ASN A 36 19.31 9.83 -7.91
N GLU A 37 20.38 9.95 -7.13
CA GLU A 37 21.74 9.73 -7.60
C GLU A 37 21.91 8.32 -8.15
N LYS A 38 21.33 7.31 -7.49
CA LYS A 38 21.37 5.92 -7.97
C LYS A 38 20.85 5.79 -9.41
N LYS A 39 19.78 6.48 -9.78
CA LYS A 39 19.20 6.46 -11.13
C LYS A 39 20.06 7.27 -12.11
N ALA A 40 20.58 8.43 -11.73
CA ALA A 40 21.51 9.19 -12.56
C ALA A 40 22.76 8.36 -12.91
N GLN A 41 23.38 7.74 -11.89
CA GLN A 41 24.53 6.87 -12.04
C GLN A 41 24.22 5.61 -12.88
N TRP A 42 23.00 5.09 -12.83
CA TRP A 42 22.57 3.98 -13.68
C TRP A 42 22.62 4.34 -15.18
N TYR A 43 22.26 5.58 -15.55
CA TYR A 43 22.36 6.06 -16.93
C TYR A 43 23.81 6.26 -17.36
N LEU A 44 24.61 6.92 -16.50
CA LEU A 44 26.03 7.20 -16.77
C LEU A 44 26.83 5.90 -16.98
N LYS A 45 26.68 4.91 -16.08
CA LYS A 45 27.38 3.62 -16.17
C LYS A 45 27.05 2.80 -17.42
N ARG A 46 25.93 3.09 -18.07
CA ARG A 46 25.49 2.42 -19.31
C ARG A 46 25.76 3.24 -20.56
N ASN A 47 26.46 4.37 -20.45
CA ASN A 47 26.69 5.32 -21.55
C ASN A 47 25.38 5.82 -22.19
N LEU A 48 24.30 5.88 -21.40
CA LEU A 48 22.98 6.36 -21.85
C LEU A 48 22.79 7.86 -21.62
N ALA A 49 23.71 8.49 -20.89
CA ALA A 49 23.72 9.91 -20.63
C ALA A 49 25.17 10.40 -20.40
N ASN A 50 25.39 11.70 -20.57
CA ASN A 50 26.63 12.39 -20.25
C ASN A 50 26.41 13.37 -19.09
N ILE A 51 27.45 13.61 -18.29
CA ILE A 51 27.44 14.67 -17.27
C ILE A 51 27.36 16.04 -17.96
N ILE A 52 26.64 16.97 -17.37
CA ILE A 52 26.64 18.37 -17.77
C ILE A 52 27.58 19.12 -16.82
N ASP A 53 28.77 19.49 -17.28
CA ASP A 53 29.80 20.10 -16.43
C ASP A 53 29.43 21.50 -15.92
N SER A 54 28.56 22.20 -16.64
CA SER A 54 28.10 23.54 -16.27
C SER A 54 27.07 23.55 -15.14
N GLU A 55 26.56 22.40 -14.71
CA GLU A 55 25.49 22.33 -13.73
C GLU A 55 25.65 21.16 -12.74
N PRO A 56 25.59 21.41 -11.42
CA PRO A 56 25.75 20.34 -10.44
C PRO A 56 24.59 19.33 -10.51
N LYS A 57 24.93 18.03 -10.40
CA LYS A 57 23.97 16.92 -10.40
C LYS A 57 23.07 16.91 -11.64
N ALA A 58 23.64 17.18 -12.80
CA ALA A 58 22.91 17.22 -14.06
C ALA A 58 23.51 16.23 -15.08
N ILE A 59 22.62 15.52 -15.79
CA ILE A 59 22.97 14.64 -16.91
C ILE A 59 22.08 14.92 -18.12
N ALA A 60 22.62 14.76 -19.33
CA ALA A 60 21.86 14.81 -20.58
C ALA A 60 21.78 13.41 -21.20
N LEU A 61 20.58 12.98 -21.60
CA LEU A 61 20.41 11.71 -22.31
C LEU A 61 21.07 11.75 -23.70
N ASN A 62 21.73 10.65 -24.06
CA ASN A 62 22.42 10.51 -25.36
C ASN A 62 21.48 10.01 -26.48
N PHE A 63 20.21 9.78 -26.17
CA PHE A 63 19.21 9.21 -27.07
C PHE A 63 17.88 9.96 -26.98
N GLU A 64 17.05 9.82 -28.01
CA GLU A 64 15.71 10.40 -28.03
C GLU A 64 14.75 9.55 -27.17
N ALA A 65 14.22 10.14 -26.10
CA ALA A 65 13.27 9.45 -25.24
C ALA A 65 11.92 9.30 -25.95
N LYS A 66 11.22 8.17 -25.73
CA LYS A 66 9.90 7.90 -26.33
C LYS A 66 8.78 8.83 -25.83
N GLY A 67 9.00 9.57 -24.75
CA GLY A 67 8.04 10.52 -24.19
C GLY A 67 8.67 11.90 -24.10
N SER A 68 7.84 12.95 -24.15
CA SER A 68 8.28 14.35 -24.14
C SER A 68 8.73 14.86 -22.76
N GLY A 69 8.72 14.01 -21.73
CA GLY A 69 9.03 14.39 -20.35
C GLY A 69 7.93 15.23 -19.73
N HIS A 70 8.25 15.88 -18.60
CA HIS A 70 7.34 16.82 -17.96
C HIS A 70 7.37 18.19 -18.67
N ARG A 71 6.32 18.98 -18.47
CA ARG A 71 6.26 20.37 -18.96
C ARG A 71 7.18 21.24 -18.12
N GLU A 72 7.68 22.32 -18.71
CA GLU A 72 8.35 23.37 -17.96
C GLU A 72 7.36 23.99 -16.97
N GLY A 73 7.83 24.28 -15.75
CA GLY A 73 6.96 24.74 -14.66
C GLY A 73 6.09 23.64 -14.02
N ASP A 74 6.21 22.37 -14.43
CA ASP A 74 5.51 21.28 -13.75
C ASP A 74 6.14 20.95 -12.38
N TYR A 75 5.32 20.64 -11.39
CA TYR A 75 5.75 20.16 -10.06
C TYR A 75 6.81 19.03 -10.11
N MET A 76 6.76 18.17 -11.13
CA MET A 76 7.66 17.03 -11.29
C MET A 76 9.08 17.42 -11.72
N VAL A 77 9.29 18.65 -12.18
CA VAL A 77 10.61 19.20 -12.54
C VAL A 77 11.10 20.27 -11.56
N GLN A 78 10.38 20.51 -10.46
CA GLN A 78 10.82 21.39 -9.39
C GLN A 78 11.80 20.70 -8.44
N ASP A 79 12.76 21.44 -7.91
CA ASP A 79 13.57 20.98 -6.77
C ASP A 79 12.68 20.71 -5.56
N ARG A 80 12.86 19.55 -4.91
CA ARG A 80 12.10 19.20 -3.70
C ARG A 80 12.98 19.27 -2.47
N LEU A 81 12.44 19.83 -1.40
CA LEU A 81 13.10 19.90 -0.11
C LEU A 81 12.88 18.62 0.68
N ASN A 82 13.89 18.19 1.43
CA ASN A 82 13.82 17.06 2.36
C ASN A 82 13.19 17.49 3.68
N VAL A 83 11.92 17.91 3.63
CA VAL A 83 11.14 18.40 4.78
C VAL A 83 9.75 17.78 4.76
N CYS A 84 9.13 17.71 5.92
CA CYS A 84 7.73 17.38 6.08
C CYS A 84 6.88 18.44 5.39
N VAL A 85 6.06 18.07 4.40
CA VAL A 85 5.17 19.04 3.71
C VAL A 85 4.11 19.63 4.65
N GLY A 86 3.79 18.93 5.75
CA GLY A 86 2.87 19.38 6.78
C GLY A 86 3.42 20.55 7.61
N CYS A 87 4.60 20.37 8.21
CA CYS A 87 5.14 21.26 9.25
C CYS A 87 6.56 21.80 9.01
N GLY A 88 7.23 21.41 7.92
CA GLY A 88 8.57 21.90 7.56
C GLY A 88 9.75 21.23 8.29
N GLN A 89 9.51 20.37 9.26
CA GLN A 89 10.57 19.64 9.98
C GLN A 89 11.31 18.66 9.05
N ASN A 90 12.61 18.45 9.26
CA ASN A 90 13.47 17.59 8.41
C ASN A 90 13.92 16.28 9.08
N GLU A 91 13.37 15.98 10.27
CA GLU A 91 13.69 14.77 11.04
C GLU A 91 12.58 13.73 10.98
N HIS A 92 12.97 12.45 11.12
CA HIS A 92 12.05 11.31 11.15
C HIS A 92 11.03 11.30 10.00
N LEU A 93 11.52 11.65 8.81
CA LEU A 93 10.71 11.71 7.60
C LEU A 93 10.35 10.31 7.11
N THR A 94 9.14 10.22 6.58
CA THR A 94 8.56 9.04 5.96
C THR A 94 7.94 9.44 4.63
N VAL A 95 7.90 8.51 3.68
CA VAL A 95 7.19 8.73 2.42
C VAL A 95 5.73 8.36 2.62
N HIS A 96 4.83 9.30 2.37
CA HIS A 96 3.39 9.12 2.44
C HIS A 96 2.78 9.07 1.03
N HIS A 97 1.90 8.10 0.82
CA HIS A 97 1.13 7.94 -0.41
C HIS A 97 -0.22 8.65 -0.27
N VAL A 98 -0.40 9.80 -0.93
CA VAL A 98 -1.65 10.59 -0.82
C VAL A 98 -2.89 9.77 -1.18
N VAL A 99 -2.82 9.01 -2.28
CA VAL A 99 -3.77 7.93 -2.53
C VAL A 99 -3.19 6.64 -1.94
N PRO A 100 -3.86 5.98 -0.99
CA PRO A 100 -3.33 4.81 -0.31
C PRO A 100 -2.89 3.69 -1.26
N GLU A 101 -1.81 3.00 -0.88
CA GLU A 101 -1.23 1.92 -1.66
C GLU A 101 -2.22 0.79 -1.95
N MET A 102 -3.11 0.49 -0.99
CA MET A 102 -4.16 -0.53 -1.13
C MET A 102 -5.06 -0.29 -2.35
N TYR A 103 -5.26 0.96 -2.78
CA TYR A 103 -6.02 1.28 -3.99
C TYR A 103 -5.10 1.35 -5.20
N ARG A 104 -3.96 2.03 -5.08
CA ARG A 104 -2.99 2.21 -6.18
C ARG A 104 -2.51 0.92 -6.79
N HIS A 105 -2.35 -0.13 -5.98
CA HIS A 105 -1.91 -1.44 -6.42
C HIS A 105 -2.78 -1.97 -7.59
N TRP A 106 -4.09 -1.72 -7.52
CA TRP A 106 -5.11 -2.23 -8.45
C TRP A 106 -5.39 -1.29 -9.63
N MET A 107 -4.83 -0.08 -9.64
CA MET A 107 -5.04 0.90 -10.73
C MET A 107 -4.37 0.45 -12.04
N PRO A 108 -4.88 0.91 -13.21
CA PRO A 108 -4.29 0.62 -14.51
C PRO A 108 -2.90 1.25 -14.62
N LEU A 109 -2.02 0.62 -15.43
CA LEU A 109 -0.61 1.02 -15.54
C LEU A 109 -0.43 2.50 -15.93
N VAL A 110 -1.31 3.00 -16.81
CA VAL A 110 -1.29 4.39 -17.28
C VAL A 110 -1.57 5.42 -16.19
N ILE A 111 -2.11 5.00 -15.04
CA ILE A 111 -2.30 5.84 -13.85
C ILE A 111 -1.22 5.54 -12.82
N LYS A 112 -1.04 4.26 -12.42
CA LYS A 112 -0.15 3.92 -11.29
C LYS A 112 1.33 4.20 -11.53
N SER A 113 1.76 4.27 -12.79
CA SER A 113 3.16 4.60 -13.13
C SER A 113 3.55 6.06 -12.83
N LYS A 114 2.58 6.97 -12.59
CA LYS A 114 2.81 8.36 -12.12
C LYS A 114 2.69 8.56 -10.61
N SER A 115 2.96 7.53 -9.81
CA SER A 115 2.83 7.60 -8.35
C SER A 115 3.66 8.72 -7.69
N SER A 116 4.81 9.09 -8.27
CA SER A 116 5.76 10.05 -7.69
C SER A 116 5.25 11.48 -7.47
N ARG A 117 4.17 11.89 -8.16
CA ARG A 117 3.50 13.18 -7.88
C ARG A 117 2.89 13.18 -6.47
N ASP A 118 2.34 12.05 -6.07
CA ASP A 118 1.54 11.89 -4.86
C ASP A 118 2.29 11.10 -3.78
N LEU A 119 3.62 11.11 -3.87
CA LEU A 119 4.55 10.63 -2.84
C LEU A 119 5.19 11.85 -2.17
N LEU A 120 4.74 12.15 -0.96
CA LEU A 120 5.13 13.34 -0.20
C LEU A 120 5.85 12.93 1.07
N LEU A 121 6.77 13.77 1.55
CA LEU A 121 7.46 13.52 2.81
C LEU A 121 6.64 14.06 3.98
N LEU A 122 6.44 13.23 5.00
CA LEU A 122 5.84 13.62 6.28
C LEU A 122 6.74 13.17 7.43
N CYS A 123 6.86 14.01 8.46
CA CYS A 123 7.41 13.55 9.74
C CYS A 123 6.42 12.58 10.41
N LYS A 124 6.91 11.73 11.30
CA LYS A 124 6.10 10.72 12.00
C LYS A 124 4.83 11.29 12.66
N GLN A 125 4.91 12.48 13.25
CA GLN A 125 3.77 13.14 13.91
C GLN A 125 2.67 13.52 12.92
N CYS A 126 3.02 14.24 11.84
CA CYS A 126 2.08 14.62 10.79
C CYS A 126 1.48 13.40 10.10
N HIS A 127 2.31 12.39 9.82
CA HIS A 127 1.86 11.14 9.20
C HIS A 127 0.84 10.41 10.08
N THR A 128 1.14 10.23 11.38
CA THR A 128 0.23 9.54 12.31
C THR A 128 -1.10 10.28 12.44
N LYS A 129 -1.06 11.62 12.53
CA LYS A 129 -2.27 12.46 12.61
C LYS A 129 -3.12 12.29 11.35
N TYR A 130 -2.54 12.47 10.17
CA TYR A 130 -3.27 12.36 8.92
C TYR A 130 -3.78 10.95 8.66
N GLU A 131 -3.05 9.91 9.06
CA GLU A 131 -3.48 8.52 8.86
C GLU A 131 -4.76 8.19 9.66
N ALA A 132 -5.00 8.88 10.79
CA ALA A 132 -6.25 8.76 11.52
C ALA A 132 -7.44 9.28 10.68
N ASP A 133 -7.30 10.45 10.05
CA ASP A 133 -8.31 11.02 9.15
C ASP A 133 -8.49 10.16 7.90
N ALA A 134 -7.39 9.72 7.27
CA ALA A 134 -7.41 8.81 6.13
C ALA A 134 -8.11 7.48 6.46
N THR A 135 -7.96 6.97 7.68
CA THR A 135 -8.67 5.78 8.15
C THR A 135 -10.18 5.99 8.24
N LEU A 136 -10.63 7.19 8.62
CA LEU A 136 -12.06 7.53 8.60
C LEU A 136 -12.61 7.55 7.17
N LEU A 137 -11.89 8.15 6.22
CA LEU A 137 -12.29 8.15 4.81
C LEU A 137 -12.32 6.72 4.23
N LYS A 138 -11.33 5.87 4.52
CA LYS A 138 -11.35 4.44 4.14
C LYS A 138 -12.61 3.74 4.65
N LYS A 139 -13.02 3.99 5.90
CA LYS A 139 -14.26 3.44 6.46
C LYS A 139 -15.52 3.96 5.76
N GLN A 140 -15.53 5.22 5.32
CA GLN A 140 -16.61 5.77 4.51
C GLN A 140 -16.68 5.07 3.15
N TYR A 141 -15.54 4.85 2.50
CA TYR A 141 -15.47 4.08 1.25
C TYR A 141 -15.93 2.63 1.43
N ALA A 142 -15.58 1.98 2.54
CA ALA A 142 -16.06 0.64 2.82
C ALA A 142 -17.60 0.55 2.82
N LYS A 143 -18.28 1.60 3.28
CA LYS A 143 -19.74 1.73 3.19
C LYS A 143 -20.21 2.12 1.78
N ARG A 144 -19.58 3.14 1.17
CA ARG A 144 -19.97 3.70 -0.14
C ARG A 144 -19.93 2.66 -1.26
N PHE A 145 -18.87 1.85 -1.29
CA PHE A 145 -18.68 0.82 -2.32
C PHE A 145 -19.21 -0.55 -1.88
N ASP A 146 -19.79 -0.63 -0.67
CA ASP A 146 -20.20 -1.87 -0.03
C ASP A 146 -19.10 -2.94 -0.12
N ILE A 147 -17.90 -2.66 0.40
CA ILE A 147 -16.79 -3.62 0.48
C ILE A 147 -16.04 -3.36 1.79
N PRO A 148 -16.06 -4.26 2.80
CA PRO A 148 -15.32 -4.07 4.05
C PRO A 148 -13.81 -3.89 3.80
N LEU A 149 -13.11 -3.23 4.73
CA LEU A 149 -11.66 -2.99 4.60
C LEU A 149 -10.86 -4.30 4.62
N GLU A 150 -11.39 -5.31 5.30
CA GLU A 150 -10.87 -6.67 5.37
C GLU A 150 -11.16 -7.48 4.09
N GLY A 151 -11.95 -6.96 3.15
CA GLY A 151 -12.41 -7.65 1.95
C GLY A 151 -13.77 -8.35 2.10
N LYS A 152 -14.32 -8.81 0.99
CA LYS A 152 -15.53 -9.65 0.90
C LYS A 152 -15.18 -11.08 0.50
N GLY A 153 -16.07 -12.04 0.73
CA GLY A 153 -15.88 -13.43 0.32
C GLY A 153 -15.02 -14.28 1.27
N TRP A 154 -14.95 -13.90 2.55
CA TRP A 154 -14.34 -14.74 3.59
C TRP A 154 -15.16 -16.00 3.83
N VAL A 155 -14.50 -17.16 3.88
CA VAL A 155 -15.12 -18.41 4.31
C VAL A 155 -14.85 -18.59 5.80
N ASN A 156 -15.92 -18.77 6.57
CA ASN A 156 -15.86 -19.04 7.99
C ASN A 156 -16.44 -20.43 8.24
N LEU A 157 -15.67 -21.28 8.93
CA LEU A 157 -16.07 -22.64 9.28
C LEU A 157 -16.18 -22.74 10.81
N PRO A 158 -17.33 -22.37 11.41
CA PRO A 158 -17.49 -22.35 12.87
C PRO A 158 -17.24 -23.71 13.53
N GLU A 159 -17.56 -24.81 12.85
CA GLU A 159 -17.33 -26.17 13.34
C GLU A 159 -15.84 -26.51 13.38
N HIS A 160 -15.09 -26.14 12.32
CA HIS A 160 -13.63 -26.28 12.30
C HIS A 160 -13.01 -25.47 13.44
N ARG A 161 -13.49 -24.24 13.68
CA ARG A 161 -13.02 -23.39 14.79
C ARG A 161 -13.22 -24.04 16.15
N LYS A 162 -14.40 -24.64 16.37
CA LYS A 162 -14.72 -25.34 17.63
C LYS A 162 -13.79 -26.53 17.83
N ALA A 163 -13.68 -27.40 16.83
CA ALA A 163 -12.81 -28.58 16.87
C ALA A 163 -11.34 -28.20 17.09
N ARG A 164 -10.86 -27.20 16.36
CA ARG A 164 -9.48 -26.69 16.48
C ARG A 164 -9.16 -26.15 17.86
N LYS A 165 -10.03 -25.28 18.40
CA LYS A 165 -9.85 -24.73 19.75
C LYS A 165 -9.89 -25.82 20.82
N ALA A 166 -10.80 -26.79 20.69
CA ALA A 166 -10.90 -27.90 21.61
C ALA A 166 -9.64 -28.78 21.58
N ALA A 167 -9.19 -29.16 20.39
CA ALA A 167 -8.00 -29.95 20.20
C ALA A 167 -6.73 -29.24 20.69
N SER A 168 -6.57 -27.96 20.36
CA SER A 168 -5.44 -27.13 20.80
C SER A 168 -5.39 -27.00 22.33
N ALA A 169 -6.54 -26.82 22.99
CA ALA A 169 -6.63 -26.78 24.44
C ALA A 169 -6.22 -28.11 25.10
N LEU A 170 -6.66 -29.24 24.53
CA LEU A 170 -6.28 -30.59 25.00
C LEU A 170 -4.81 -30.93 24.76
N ILE A 171 -4.16 -30.34 23.75
CA ILE A 171 -2.73 -30.54 23.49
C ILE A 171 -1.88 -29.70 24.44
N HIS A 172 -2.21 -28.41 24.62
CA HIS A 172 -1.30 -27.45 25.26
C HIS A 172 -1.62 -27.14 26.72
N ALA A 173 -2.80 -27.49 27.21
CA ALA A 173 -3.26 -27.08 28.54
C ALA A 173 -4.09 -28.15 29.26
N ALA A 174 -4.01 -29.42 28.85
CA ALA A 174 -4.80 -30.50 29.47
C ALA A 174 -4.59 -30.59 30.98
N ASP A 175 -3.35 -30.41 31.46
CA ASP A 175 -2.98 -30.40 32.88
C ASP A 175 -3.72 -29.32 33.71
N LYS A 176 -4.18 -28.25 33.06
CA LYS A 176 -4.85 -27.10 33.70
C LYS A 176 -6.36 -27.08 33.49
N ILE A 177 -6.91 -28.03 32.75
CA ILE A 177 -8.33 -28.11 32.43
C ILE A 177 -8.99 -29.17 33.34
N PRO A 178 -10.08 -28.84 34.07
CA PRO A 178 -10.81 -29.82 34.87
C PRO A 178 -11.26 -31.04 34.03
N GLN A 179 -11.24 -32.24 34.61
CA GLN A 179 -11.52 -33.49 33.89
C GLN A 179 -12.88 -33.48 33.16
N GLU A 180 -13.91 -32.95 33.79
CA GLU A 180 -15.24 -32.78 33.18
C GLU A 180 -15.17 -31.93 31.91
N ARG A 181 -14.41 -30.84 31.95
CA ARG A 181 -14.23 -29.97 30.78
C ARG A 181 -13.38 -30.65 29.70
N GLN A 182 -12.36 -31.44 30.07
CA GLN A 182 -11.60 -32.23 29.10
C GLN A 182 -12.51 -33.21 28.36
N ALA A 183 -13.41 -33.90 29.06
CA ALA A 183 -14.36 -34.81 28.45
C ALA A 183 -15.27 -34.11 27.42
N VAL A 184 -15.75 -32.90 27.73
CA VAL A 184 -16.54 -32.10 26.77
C VAL A 184 -15.71 -31.72 25.53
N LEU A 185 -14.45 -31.32 25.71
CA LEU A 185 -13.57 -30.98 24.59
C LEU A 185 -13.25 -32.20 23.73
N GLU A 186 -13.04 -33.37 24.35
CA GLU A 186 -12.85 -34.65 23.66
C GLU A 186 -14.05 -35.00 22.79
N THR A 187 -15.26 -34.84 23.33
CA THR A 187 -16.50 -35.06 22.57
C THR A 187 -16.58 -34.13 21.36
N ILE A 188 -16.28 -32.84 21.52
CA ILE A 188 -16.28 -31.87 20.40
C ILE A 188 -15.34 -32.33 19.28
N VAL A 189 -14.12 -32.77 19.61
CA VAL A 189 -13.14 -33.25 18.62
C VAL A 189 -13.61 -34.54 17.96
N ARG A 190 -14.13 -35.49 18.74
CA ARG A 190 -14.59 -36.79 18.22
C ARG A 190 -15.81 -36.67 17.32
N ASP A 191 -16.77 -35.83 17.69
CA ASP A 191 -17.98 -35.60 16.89
C ASP A 191 -17.63 -34.91 15.58
N PHE A 192 -16.71 -33.93 15.61
CA PHE A 192 -16.16 -33.35 14.40
C PHE A 192 -15.46 -34.40 13.54
N TRP A 193 -14.59 -35.23 14.14
CA TRP A 193 -13.83 -36.23 13.41
C TRP A 193 -14.73 -37.22 12.67
N LYS A 194 -15.72 -37.79 13.37
CA LYS A 194 -16.69 -38.73 12.79
C LYS A 194 -17.50 -38.15 11.64
N LYS A 195 -17.72 -36.83 11.64
CA LYS A 195 -18.50 -36.16 10.61
C LYS A 195 -17.71 -35.97 9.30
N TYR A 196 -16.40 -35.78 9.38
CA TYR A 196 -15.57 -35.36 8.24
C TYR A 196 -14.51 -36.38 7.80
N TYR A 197 -14.20 -37.37 8.64
CA TYR A 197 -13.18 -38.38 8.37
C TYR A 197 -13.74 -39.78 8.61
N ASP A 198 -13.49 -40.69 7.68
CA ASP A 198 -13.93 -42.09 7.74
C ASP A 198 -12.82 -43.03 8.30
N GLU A 199 -11.64 -42.48 8.58
CA GLU A 199 -10.52 -43.23 9.14
C GLU A 199 -10.53 -43.21 10.67
N SER A 200 -10.26 -44.38 11.26
CA SER A 200 -9.99 -44.50 12.70
C SER A 200 -8.51 -44.25 12.96
N VAL A 201 -8.19 -43.12 13.59
CA VAL A 201 -6.83 -42.76 14.00
C VAL A 201 -6.70 -42.73 15.53
N ASN A 202 -5.46 -42.80 16.02
CA ASN A 202 -5.20 -42.62 17.45
C ASN A 202 -5.54 -41.18 17.92
N ARG A 203 -5.77 -41.04 19.22
CA ARG A 203 -6.15 -39.77 19.85
C ARG A 203 -5.18 -38.63 19.54
N GLU A 204 -3.88 -38.88 19.64
CA GLU A 204 -2.85 -37.85 19.43
C GLU A 204 -2.88 -37.31 17.99
N THR A 205 -3.02 -38.20 17.01
CA THR A 205 -3.13 -37.85 15.60
C THR A 205 -4.38 -37.04 15.30
N MET A 206 -5.53 -37.46 15.86
CA MET A 206 -6.80 -36.75 15.74
C MET A 206 -6.69 -35.32 16.28
N LEU A 207 -6.17 -35.17 17.51
CA LEU A 207 -5.99 -33.87 18.13
C LEU A 207 -5.06 -32.97 17.33
N LYS A 208 -3.92 -33.50 16.86
CA LYS A 208 -2.96 -32.73 16.06
C LYS A 208 -3.60 -32.21 14.77
N ARG A 209 -4.28 -33.08 14.01
CA ARG A 209 -4.93 -32.67 12.75
C ARG A 209 -6.06 -31.68 12.99
N CYS A 210 -6.87 -31.88 14.02
CA CYS A 210 -7.92 -30.93 14.38
C CYS A 210 -7.34 -29.58 14.80
N SER A 211 -6.21 -29.54 15.52
CA SER A 211 -5.59 -28.27 15.96
C SER A 211 -4.97 -27.45 14.82
N GLU A 212 -4.71 -28.09 13.68
CA GLU A 212 -4.17 -27.50 12.45
C GLU A 212 -5.25 -27.10 11.42
N LEU A 213 -6.54 -27.31 11.71
CA LEU A 213 -7.62 -26.96 10.79
C LEU A 213 -7.60 -25.47 10.41
N GLU A 214 -7.86 -25.16 9.15
CA GLU A 214 -8.27 -23.81 8.77
C GLU A 214 -9.74 -23.61 9.14
N ASP A 215 -10.04 -22.48 9.82
CA ASP A 215 -11.41 -22.12 10.20
C ASP A 215 -11.87 -20.76 9.67
N PHE A 216 -10.95 -20.04 9.03
CA PHE A 216 -11.17 -18.73 8.47
C PHE A 216 -10.14 -18.45 7.39
N TYR A 217 -10.57 -18.34 6.13
CA TYR A 217 -9.68 -18.17 4.99
C TYR A 217 -10.36 -17.40 3.85
N LYS A 218 -9.56 -16.99 2.86
CA LYS A 218 -10.03 -16.31 1.64
C LYS A 218 -10.73 -17.34 0.73
N GLY A 219 -12.04 -17.19 0.53
CA GLY A 219 -12.82 -18.07 -0.36
C GLY A 219 -12.53 -17.85 -1.85
N PRO A 220 -13.17 -18.64 -2.73
CA PRO A 220 -13.05 -18.47 -4.18
C PRO A 220 -13.55 -17.11 -4.67
N ASP A 221 -14.57 -16.55 -4.01
CA ASP A 221 -15.15 -15.24 -4.32
C ASP A 221 -14.50 -14.11 -3.50
N PHE A 222 -13.33 -14.36 -2.90
CA PHE A 222 -12.67 -13.35 -2.08
C PHE A 222 -12.17 -12.19 -2.93
N ILE A 223 -12.56 -10.97 -2.53
CA ILE A 223 -12.09 -9.72 -3.13
C ILE A 223 -11.51 -8.81 -2.05
N GLU A 224 -10.32 -8.27 -2.33
CA GLU A 224 -9.73 -7.26 -1.46
C GLU A 224 -10.47 -5.94 -1.59
N HIS A 225 -10.49 -5.16 -0.51
CA HIS A 225 -11.16 -3.85 -0.50
C HIS A 225 -10.72 -2.97 -1.67
N GLY A 226 -9.41 -2.79 -1.83
CA GLY A 226 -8.84 -1.98 -2.90
C GLY A 226 -9.15 -2.52 -4.30
N GLN A 227 -9.14 -3.84 -4.46
CA GLN A 227 -9.45 -4.50 -5.73
C GLN A 227 -10.89 -4.21 -6.16
N GLY A 228 -11.85 -4.43 -5.26
CA GLY A 228 -13.26 -4.24 -5.58
C GLY A 228 -13.61 -2.75 -5.78
N VAL A 229 -13.08 -1.85 -4.94
CA VAL A 229 -13.30 -0.40 -5.11
C VAL A 229 -12.77 0.09 -6.44
N ILE A 230 -11.52 -0.26 -6.79
CA ILE A 230 -10.94 0.14 -8.06
C ILE A 230 -11.66 -0.51 -9.23
N GLY A 231 -12.08 -1.78 -9.10
CA GLY A 231 -12.90 -2.46 -10.09
C GLY A 231 -14.17 -1.69 -10.42
N GLN A 232 -14.95 -1.30 -9.41
CA GLN A 232 -16.17 -0.49 -9.59
C GLN A 232 -15.86 0.88 -10.22
N LEU A 233 -14.82 1.57 -9.75
CA LEU A 233 -14.41 2.88 -10.29
C LEU A 233 -13.90 2.82 -11.74
N MET A 234 -13.54 1.63 -12.22
CA MET A 234 -13.08 1.40 -13.58
C MET A 234 -14.19 0.96 -14.55
N GLU A 235 -15.42 0.74 -14.08
CA GLU A 235 -16.55 0.31 -14.92
C GLU A 235 -16.84 1.32 -16.04
N ARG A 236 -16.78 2.62 -15.72
CA ARG A 236 -16.89 3.69 -16.72
C ARG A 236 -15.54 3.94 -17.38
N HIS A 237 -15.32 3.28 -18.51
CA HIS A 237 -14.11 3.42 -19.33
C HIS A 237 -14.42 4.16 -20.64
N ILE A 238 -13.68 5.25 -20.90
CA ILE A 238 -13.79 6.06 -22.11
C ILE A 238 -12.49 5.92 -22.91
N VAL A 239 -12.62 5.70 -24.23
CA VAL A 239 -11.48 5.68 -25.14
C VAL A 239 -11.62 6.83 -26.14
N GLU A 240 -10.66 7.75 -26.12
CA GLU A 240 -10.63 8.91 -27.00
C GLU A 240 -9.22 9.13 -27.54
N GLY A 241 -9.09 9.26 -28.87
CA GLY A 241 -7.78 9.46 -29.51
C GLY A 241 -6.76 8.32 -29.26
N GLY A 242 -7.23 7.10 -28.99
CA GLY A 242 -6.39 5.95 -28.64
C GLY A 242 -5.92 5.93 -27.17
N LEU A 243 -6.36 6.88 -26.34
CA LEU A 243 -6.07 6.95 -24.92
C LEU A 243 -7.27 6.47 -24.10
N SER A 244 -6.99 5.86 -22.95
CA SER A 244 -7.99 5.33 -22.02
C SER A 244 -8.16 6.22 -20.79
N PHE A 245 -9.42 6.47 -20.42
CA PHE A 245 -9.81 7.33 -19.31
C PHE A 245 -10.88 6.67 -18.43
N TRP A 246 -10.81 6.93 -17.13
CA TRP A 246 -11.74 6.44 -16.11
C TRP A 246 -12.19 7.60 -15.21
N PRO A 247 -13.27 8.32 -15.58
CA PRO A 247 -13.68 9.54 -14.87
C PRO A 247 -13.94 9.34 -13.38
N ASP A 248 -14.52 8.20 -12.99
CA ASP A 248 -14.84 7.93 -11.59
C ASP A 248 -13.56 7.66 -10.79
N LEU A 249 -12.60 6.94 -11.37
CA LEU A 249 -11.27 6.74 -10.78
C LEU A 249 -10.47 8.05 -10.68
N GLU A 250 -10.59 8.95 -11.67
CA GLU A 250 -9.99 10.28 -11.60
C GLU A 250 -10.57 11.09 -10.44
N ASN A 251 -11.89 11.11 -10.31
CA ASN A 251 -12.57 11.80 -9.21
C ASN A 251 -12.17 11.21 -7.86
N PHE A 252 -12.02 9.88 -7.76
CA PHE A 252 -11.52 9.23 -6.55
C PHE A 252 -10.09 9.66 -6.17
N ILE A 253 -9.19 9.80 -7.15
CA ILE A 253 -7.83 10.31 -6.91
C ILE A 253 -7.88 11.77 -6.44
N LYS A 254 -8.72 12.60 -7.07
CA LYS A 254 -8.91 14.00 -6.68
C LYS A 254 -9.51 14.12 -5.28
N GLU A 255 -10.46 13.27 -4.91
CA GLU A 255 -11.05 13.20 -3.57
C GLU A 255 -9.97 12.92 -2.51
N TRP A 256 -9.06 11.97 -2.77
CA TRP A 256 -7.91 11.72 -1.90
C TRP A 256 -6.94 12.91 -1.81
N ARG A 257 -6.65 13.56 -2.93
CA ARG A 257 -5.77 14.74 -2.95
C ARG A 257 -6.38 15.92 -2.19
N GLN A 258 -7.67 16.18 -2.38
CA GLN A 258 -8.39 17.23 -1.67
C GLN A 258 -8.45 16.91 -0.17
N HIS A 259 -8.84 15.68 0.19
CA HIS A 259 -8.86 15.22 1.58
C HIS A 259 -7.50 15.41 2.27
N PHE A 260 -6.40 15.14 1.57
CA PHE A 260 -5.05 15.39 2.07
C PHE A 260 -4.81 16.87 2.40
N ILE A 261 -5.17 17.78 1.50
CA ILE A 261 -5.04 19.22 1.75
C ILE A 261 -5.91 19.65 2.94
N ASP A 262 -7.16 19.22 2.98
CA ASP A 262 -8.14 19.65 3.98
C ASP A 262 -7.75 19.24 5.41
N HIS A 263 -7.21 18.03 5.57
CA HIS A 263 -6.94 17.44 6.89
C HIS A 263 -5.49 17.59 7.32
N LEU A 264 -4.52 17.46 6.40
CA LEU A 264 -3.11 17.72 6.74
C LEU A 264 -2.84 19.22 6.88
N LYS A 265 -3.47 20.05 6.04
CA LYS A 265 -3.22 21.50 5.93
C LYS A 265 -1.73 21.82 5.75
N PRO A 266 -1.11 21.33 4.65
CA PRO A 266 0.33 21.45 4.48
C PRO A 266 0.75 22.91 4.32
N THR A 267 1.81 23.29 5.05
CA THR A 267 2.38 24.64 5.00
C THR A 267 3.65 24.72 4.14
N HIS A 268 4.20 23.56 3.74
CA HIS A 268 5.46 23.44 3.00
C HIS A 268 5.31 22.59 1.73
N LEU A 269 4.07 22.40 1.26
CA LEU A 269 3.81 21.77 -0.03
C LEU A 269 3.90 22.82 -1.14
N SER A 270 4.52 22.46 -2.27
CA SER A 270 4.60 23.36 -3.43
C SER A 270 3.21 23.71 -3.95
N GLU A 271 3.01 24.97 -4.31
CA GLU A 271 1.79 25.47 -4.97
C GLU A 271 1.53 24.81 -6.33
N LEU A 272 2.56 24.25 -6.96
CA LEU A 272 2.44 23.50 -8.22
C LEU A 272 1.90 22.08 -8.00
N TRP A 273 1.87 21.59 -6.76
CA TRP A 273 1.14 20.38 -6.43
C TRP A 273 -0.33 20.74 -6.22
N THR A 274 -1.18 20.34 -7.17
CA THR A 274 -2.60 20.64 -7.15
C THR A 274 -3.42 19.36 -7.20
N VAL A 275 -4.68 19.45 -6.75
CA VAL A 275 -5.66 18.36 -6.83
C VAL A 275 -5.85 17.90 -8.28
N ASP A 276 -5.89 18.84 -9.21
CA ASP A 276 -6.04 18.59 -10.65
C ASP A 276 -4.74 18.25 -11.39
N GLY A 277 -3.63 18.03 -10.68
CA GLY A 277 -2.36 17.65 -11.29
C GLY A 277 -2.48 16.38 -12.14
N ASP A 278 -1.65 16.27 -13.19
CA ASP A 278 -1.74 15.19 -14.18
C ASP A 278 -1.81 13.78 -13.54
N ILE A 279 -2.82 13.00 -13.95
CA ILE A 279 -3.08 11.64 -13.46
C ILE A 279 -2.51 10.58 -14.42
N TYR A 280 -2.66 10.80 -15.73
CA TYR A 280 -2.27 9.82 -16.75
C TYR A 280 -0.83 10.00 -17.24
N THR A 281 -0.16 8.88 -17.53
CA THR A 281 0.93 8.86 -18.52
C THR A 281 0.35 9.03 -19.91
N ARG A 282 0.86 10.03 -20.61
CA ARG A 282 0.63 10.24 -22.04
C ARG A 282 1.92 9.91 -22.78
#